data_AF-R1CS39-F1
#
_entry.id   AF-R1CS39-F1
#
_cell.length_a   1.000
_cell.length_b   1.000
_cell.length_c   1.000
_cell.angle_alpha   90.00
_cell.angle_beta   90.00
_cell.angle_gamma   90.00
#
_symmetry.space_group_name_H-M   'P 1'
#
loop_
_entity.id
_entity.type
_entity.pdbx_description
1 polymer ?
#
loop_
_entity_poly.entity_id
_entity_poly.type
_entity_poly.pdbx_seq_one_letter_code
_entity_poly.pdbx_strand_id
1 'polypeptide(L)' 'MSIIDFTPYKGLSDDELLNIAYQKILNLRQLSNDNKYIEYWEVAMELNEMIREIKNRGLKIDRASFINRIFV' A
#
# COMPACT_ATOMS: atom_id res chain seq x y z
N MET A 1 11.67 -25.34 10.56
CA MET A 1 11.78 -23.90 10.20
C MET A 1 10.40 -23.32 10.42
N SER A 2 10.16 -22.70 11.58
CA SER A 2 8.88 -22.04 11.83
C SER A 2 8.78 -20.87 10.88
N ILE A 3 7.81 -20.92 9.96
CA ILE A 3 7.44 -19.75 9.16
C ILE A 3 6.88 -18.78 10.18
N ILE A 4 7.71 -17.83 10.59
CA ILE A 4 7.25 -16.69 11.37
C ILE A 4 6.34 -15.96 10.39
N ASP A 5 5.03 -16.08 10.55
CA ASP A 5 4.02 -15.25 9.87
C ASP A 5 4.17 -13.82 10.38
N PHE A 6 5.32 -13.20 10.06
CA PHE A 6 5.50 -11.77 10.20
C PHE A 6 4.63 -11.17 9.12
N THR A 7 3.41 -10.83 9.52
CA THR A 7 2.46 -10.09 8.69
C THR A 7 2.68 -8.64 9.09
N PRO A 8 3.53 -7.87 8.36
CA PRO A 8 4.03 -6.56 8.80
C PRO A 8 2.95 -5.50 9.07
N TYR A 9 1.67 -5.83 8.88
CA TYR A 9 0.55 -4.92 8.98
C TYR A 9 -0.61 -5.43 9.84
N LYS A 10 -0.48 -6.60 10.48
CA LYS A 10 -1.51 -7.17 11.39
C LYS A 10 -1.91 -6.25 12.53
N GLY A 11 -0.99 -5.38 12.99
CA GLY A 11 -1.23 -4.43 14.07
C GLY A 11 -1.93 -3.14 13.65
N LEU A 12 -2.06 -2.88 12.35
CA LEU A 12 -2.77 -1.70 11.84
C LEU A 12 -4.28 -1.94 11.85
N SER A 13 -5.06 -0.94 12.22
CA SER A 13 -6.50 -0.94 11.95
C SER A 13 -6.78 -0.90 10.45
N ASP A 14 -8.00 -1.26 10.05
CA ASP A 14 -8.39 -1.30 8.65
C ASP A 14 -8.30 0.08 7.99
N ASP A 15 -8.69 1.13 8.71
CA ASP A 15 -8.60 2.51 8.23
C ASP A 15 -7.14 2.97 8.09
N GLU A 16 -6.26 2.62 9.03
CA GLU A 16 -4.83 2.93 8.96
C GLU A 16 -4.16 2.19 7.80
N LEU A 17 -4.46 0.90 7.62
CA LEU A 17 -3.94 0.09 6.54
C LEU A 17 -4.31 0.67 5.18
N LEU A 18 -5.58 1.04 5.01
CA LEU A 18 -6.06 1.68 3.79
C LEU A 18 -5.37 3.05 3.60
N ASN A 19 -5.32 3.89 4.63
CA ASN A 19 -4.74 5.22 4.54
C ASN A 19 -3.24 5.18 4.14
N ILE A 20 -2.46 4.30 4.76
CA ILE A 20 -1.04 4.15 4.45
C ILE A 20 -0.86 3.60 3.03
N ALA A 21 -1.70 2.64 2.60
CA ALA A 21 -1.66 2.14 1.22
C ALA A 21 -1.92 3.26 0.20
N TYR A 22 -2.90 4.15 0.45
CA TYR A 22 -3.12 5.33 -0.39
C TYR A 22 -1.88 6.24 -0.46
N GLN A 23 -1.25 6.54 0.69
CA GLN A 23 -0.06 7.39 0.73
C GLN A 23 1.11 6.77 -0.04
N LYS A 24 1.32 5.45 0.07
CA LYS A 24 2.36 4.75 -0.71
C LYS A 24 2.11 4.84 -2.21
N ILE A 25 0.85 4.78 -2.65
CA ILE A 25 0.51 4.92 -4.07
C ILE A 25 0.81 6.32 -4.58
N LEU A 26 0.51 7.37 -3.81
CA LEU A 26 0.90 8.74 -4.13
C LEU A 26 2.43 8.87 -4.20
N ASN A 27 3.14 8.26 -3.26
CA ASN A 27 4.60 8.24 -3.25
C ASN A 27 5.18 7.54 -4.50
N LEU A 28 4.64 6.38 -4.90
CA LEU A 28 5.06 5.68 -6.12
C LEU A 28 4.89 6.55 -7.37
N ARG A 29 3.78 7.30 -7.47
CA ARG A 29 3.57 8.24 -8.57
C ARG A 29 4.65 9.32 -8.59
N GLN A 30 4.98 9.90 -7.43
CA GLN A 30 6.03 10.90 -7.32
C GLN A 30 7.40 10.33 -7.67
N LEU A 31 7.76 9.15 -7.15
CA LEU A 31 9.02 8.47 -7.43
C LEU A 31 9.16 8.11 -8.92
N SER A 32 8.06 7.70 -9.56
CA SER A 32 8.03 7.46 -11.00
C SER A 32 8.29 8.74 -11.80
N ASN A 33 7.70 9.87 -11.39
CA ASN A 33 7.93 11.17 -12.05
C ASN A 33 9.37 11.66 -11.84
N ASP A 34 9.94 11.42 -10.66
CA ASP A 34 11.31 11.80 -10.28
C ASP A 34 12.38 10.87 -10.88
N ASN A 35 12.00 9.80 -11.61
CA ASN A 35 12.90 8.74 -12.08
C ASN A 35 13.71 8.03 -10.97
N LYS A 36 13.17 7.97 -9.75
CA LYS A 36 13.77 7.32 -8.57
C LYS A 36 13.39 5.84 -8.51
N TYR A 37 13.91 5.06 -9.46
CA TYR A 37 13.45 3.69 -9.68
C TYR A 37 13.82 2.71 -8.56
N ILE A 38 14.90 2.94 -7.82
CA ILE A 38 15.31 2.05 -6.71
C ILE A 38 14.30 2.19 -5.57
N GLU A 39 14.05 3.42 -5.14
CA GLU A 39 13.08 3.76 -4.10
C GLU A 39 11.64 3.38 -4.53
N TYR A 40 11.34 3.52 -5.83
CA TYR A 40 10.07 3.06 -6.39
C TYR A 40 9.87 1.56 -6.14
N TRP A 41 10.88 0.74 -6.41
CA TRP A 41 10.79 -0.70 -6.21
C TRP A 41 10.61 -1.08 -4.75
N GLU A 42 11.31 -0.42 -3.83
CA GLU A 42 11.17 -0.63 -2.38
C GLU A 42 9.74 -0.34 -1.92
N VAL A 43 9.22 0.84 -2.26
CA VAL A 43 7.85 1.25 -1.89
C VAL A 43 6.81 0.33 -2.56
N ALA A 44 7.06 -0.15 -3.77
CA ALA A 44 6.15 -1.05 -4.49
C ALA A 44 6.06 -2.42 -3.81
N MET A 45 7.17 -2.95 -3.29
CA MET A 45 7.18 -4.20 -2.51
C MET A 45 6.38 -4.05 -1.23
N GLU A 46 6.58 -2.96 -0.48
CA GLU A 46 5.82 -2.69 0.75
C GLU A 46 4.32 -2.54 0.47
N LEU A 47 3.96 -1.83 -0.60
CA LEU A 47 2.56 -1.69 -1.01
C LEU A 47 1.95 -3.04 -1.39
N ASN A 48 2.70 -3.92 -2.05
CA ASN A 48 2.20 -5.24 -2.45
C ASN A 48 1.84 -6.10 -1.22
N GLU A 49 2.65 -6.04 -0.17
CA GLU A 49 2.36 -6.70 1.10
C GLU A 49 1.12 -6.09 1.80
N MET A 50 0.94 -4.77 1.75
CA MET A 50 -0.29 -4.13 2.24
C MET A 50 -1.52 -4.55 1.44
N ILE A 51 -1.42 -4.65 0.11
CA ILE A 51 -2.53 -5.10 -0.75
C ILE A 51 -2.91 -6.55 -0.42
N ARG A 52 -1.94 -7.42 -0.12
CA ARG A 52 -2.21 -8.78 0.35
C ARG A 52 -2.99 -8.77 1.65
N GLU A 53 -2.60 -7.95 2.61
CA GLU A 53 -3.31 -7.84 3.90
C GLU A 53 -4.72 -7.27 3.72
N ILE A 54 -4.90 -6.22 2.91
CA ILE A 54 -6.21 -5.65 2.56
C ILE A 54 -7.14 -6.74 1.99
N LYS A 55 -6.62 -7.55 1.05
CA LYS A 55 -7.36 -8.68 0.48
C LYS A 55 -7.69 -9.74 1.52
N ASN A 56 -6.74 -10.10 2.39
CA ASN A 56 -6.94 -11.09 3.46
C ASN A 56 -8.05 -10.68 4.43
N ARG A 57 -8.18 -9.37 4.72
CA ARG A 57 -9.22 -8.81 5.58
C ARG A 57 -10.57 -8.60 4.88
N GLY A 58 -10.65 -8.87 3.58
CA GLY A 58 -11.86 -8.60 2.78
C GLY A 58 -12.16 -7.11 2.59
N LEU A 59 -11.18 -6.25 2.84
CA LEU A 59 -11.32 -4.80 2.65
C LEU A 59 -11.36 -4.49 1.15
N LYS A 60 -12.23 -3.55 0.77
CA LYS A 60 -12.28 -3.03 -0.60
C LYS A 60 -11.58 -1.69 -0.64
N ILE A 61 -10.60 -1.57 -1.53
CA ILE A 61 -10.13 -0.26 -1.97
C ILE A 61 -11.26 0.31 -2.83
N ASP A 62 -12.04 1.24 -2.26
CA ASP A 62 -13.06 1.93 -3.02
C ASP A 62 -12.40 2.72 -4.16
N ARG A 63 -12.63 2.29 -5.39
CA ARG A 63 -12.06 2.91 -6.59
C ARG A 63 -12.45 4.38 -6.70
N ALA A 64 -13.65 4.77 -6.27
CA ALA A 64 -14.10 6.16 -6.34
C ALA A 64 -13.30 7.05 -5.37
N SER A 65 -13.20 6.63 -4.11
CA SER A 65 -12.34 7.28 -3.11
C SER A 65 -10.86 7.30 -3.52
N PHE A 66 -10.38 6.22 -4.14
CA PHE A 66 -9.01 6.11 -4.65
C PHE A 66 -8.72 7.11 -5.77
N ILE A 67 -9.60 7.17 -6.78
CA ILE A 67 -9.47 8.10 -7.89
C ILE A 67 -9.55 9.54 -7.38
N ASN A 68 -10.51 9.86 -6.50
CA ASN A 68 -10.63 11.20 -5.93
C ASN A 68 -9.37 11.62 -5.18
N ARG A 69 -8.70 10.72 -4.45
CA ARG A 69 -7.45 11.05 -3.73
C ARG A 69 -6.22 11.17 -4.62
N ILE A 70 -6.26 10.67 -5.85
CA ILE A 70 -5.13 10.67 -6.79
C ILE A 70 -5.24 11.81 -7.81
N PHE A 71 -6.45 12.18 -8.20
CA PHE A 71 -6.70 13.16 -9.27
C PHE A 71 -7.21 14.53 -8.78
N VAL A 72 -7.52 14.67 -7.49
CA VAL A 72 -7.80 15.97 -6.84
C VAL A 72 -6.57 16.37 -6.02
#